data_AF-A0A803ML85-F1
#
_entry.id   AF-A0A803ML85-F1
#
_cell.length_a   1.000
_cell.length_b   1.000
_cell.length_c   1.000
_cell.angle_alpha   90.00
_cell.angle_beta   90.00
_cell.angle_gamma   90.00
#
_symmetry.space_group_name_H-M   'P 1'
#
loop_
_entity.id
_entity.type
_entity.pdbx_description
1 polymer ?
#
loop_
_entity_poly.entity_id
_entity_poly.type
_entity_poly.pdbx_seq_one_letter_code
_entity_poly.pdbx_strand_id
1 'polypeptide(L)'
;MIEEYFENFCKGDFPFGSYEDNILGYWNEHTRNPNKVLFLEYEGLKADPNDQVKRLAEFIGRPFSEEELKANIVQEIIKLCSLDSLKEKEVNKSGKFYDFVDNNALFRKGEVWDWINYLNPSMVKELLHDLQEKLKRSGLSFKYYQQHYF
;
A
#
# COMPACT_ATOMS: atom_id res chain seq x y z
N MET A 1 15.58 -15.38 12.06
CA MET A 1 14.49 -14.55 12.65
C MET A 1 13.59 -14.04 11.54
N ILE A 2 14.11 -13.38 10.50
CA ILE A 2 13.31 -12.96 9.34
C ILE A 2 12.86 -14.13 8.47
N GLU A 3 13.64 -15.20 8.43
CA GLU A 3 13.38 -16.42 7.65
C GLU A 3 12.11 -17.12 8.11
N GLU A 4 11.93 -17.26 9.43
CA GLU A 4 10.73 -17.86 10.03
C GLU A 4 9.48 -17.03 9.74
N TYR A 5 9.55 -15.70 9.89
CA TYR A 5 8.43 -14.82 9.52
C TYR A 5 8.11 -14.87 8.02
N PHE A 6 9.14 -14.97 7.18
CA PHE A 6 8.97 -15.11 5.74
C PHE A 6 8.33 -16.44 5.37
N GLU A 7 8.77 -17.55 5.97
CA GLU A 7 8.16 -18.87 5.75
C GLU A 7 6.68 -18.88 6.17
N ASN A 8 6.34 -18.30 7.33
CA ASN A 8 4.95 -18.18 7.77
C ASN A 8 4.15 -17.29 6.82
N PHE A 9 4.74 -16.20 6.31
CA PHE A 9 4.11 -15.34 5.30
C PHE A 9 3.80 -16.12 4.01
N CYS A 10 4.76 -16.87 3.47
CA CYS A 10 4.59 -17.69 2.27
C CYS A 10 3.55 -18.81 2.45
N LYS A 11 3.43 -19.37 3.67
CA LYS A 11 2.39 -20.37 4.01
C LYS A 11 1.01 -19.75 4.23
N GLY A 12 0.92 -18.43 4.36
CA GLY A 12 -0.31 -17.74 4.76
C GLY A 12 -0.60 -17.81 6.27
N ASP A 13 0.34 -18.31 7.07
CA ASP A 13 0.24 -18.50 8.53
C ASP A 13 0.51 -17.18 9.28
N PHE A 14 -0.26 -16.15 8.95
CA PHE A 14 -0.22 -14.85 9.61
C PHE A 14 -1.62 -14.20 9.64
N PRO A 15 -1.87 -13.23 10.53
CA PRO A 15 -3.18 -12.58 10.60
C PRO A 15 -3.63 -12.03 9.24
N PHE A 16 -4.86 -12.39 8.84
CA PHE A 16 -5.49 -12.01 7.56
C PHE A 16 -4.85 -12.63 6.29
N GLY A 17 -3.96 -13.61 6.44
CA GLY A 17 -3.38 -14.37 5.33
C GLY A 17 -4.37 -15.36 4.68
N SER A 18 -4.07 -15.88 3.49
CA SER A 18 -2.85 -15.64 2.68
C SER A 18 -2.85 -14.24 2.03
N TYR A 19 -1.66 -13.70 1.71
CA TYR A 19 -1.54 -12.37 1.10
C TYR A 19 -2.21 -12.32 -0.26
N GLU A 20 -1.96 -13.32 -1.09
CA GLU A 20 -2.51 -13.45 -2.43
C GLU A 20 -4.04 -13.56 -2.45
N ASP A 21 -4.64 -14.35 -1.55
CA ASP A 21 -6.10 -14.52 -1.54
C ASP A 21 -6.77 -13.22 -1.10
N ASN A 22 -6.13 -12.49 -0.17
CA ASN A 22 -6.57 -11.18 0.28
C ASN A 22 -6.59 -10.18 -0.89
N ILE A 23 -5.46 -9.99 -1.58
CA ILE A 23 -5.38 -9.02 -2.69
C ILE A 23 -6.29 -9.41 -3.86
N LEU A 24 -6.37 -10.71 -4.18
CA LEU A 24 -7.18 -11.20 -5.28
C LEU A 24 -8.68 -11.07 -4.98
N GLY A 25 -9.09 -11.26 -3.72
CA GLY A 25 -10.46 -11.00 -3.28
C GLY A 25 -10.89 -9.56 -3.56
N TYR A 26 -10.08 -8.59 -3.15
CA TYR A 26 -10.37 -7.17 -3.41
C TYR A 26 -10.23 -6.78 -4.88
N TRP A 27 -9.29 -7.38 -5.61
CA TRP A 27 -9.13 -7.15 -7.05
C TRP A 27 -10.35 -7.66 -7.85
N ASN A 28 -10.83 -8.84 -7.53
CA ASN A 28 -12.02 -9.41 -8.15
C ASN A 28 -13.24 -8.52 -7.86
N GLU A 29 -13.36 -8.01 -6.64
CA GLU A 29 -14.45 -7.10 -6.29
C GLU A 29 -14.35 -5.75 -6.99
N HIS A 30 -13.14 -5.17 -7.09
CA HIS A 30 -12.88 -3.99 -7.90
C HIS A 30 -13.28 -4.20 -9.36
N THR A 31 -12.93 -5.34 -9.94
CA THR A 31 -13.25 -5.68 -11.33
C THR A 31 -14.76 -5.84 -11.53
N ARG A 32 -15.45 -6.47 -10.57
CA ARG A 32 -16.90 -6.69 -10.61
C ARG A 32 -17.70 -5.42 -10.33
N ASN A 33 -17.24 -4.58 -9.43
CA ASN A 33 -17.91 -3.39 -8.93
C ASN A 33 -16.97 -2.16 -8.88
N PRO A 34 -16.49 -1.68 -10.04
CA PRO A 34 -15.46 -0.63 -10.09
C PRO A 34 -15.91 0.72 -9.52
N ASN A 35 -17.23 0.96 -9.44
CA ASN A 35 -17.80 2.16 -8.83
C ASN A 35 -18.04 2.02 -7.31
N LYS A 36 -17.79 0.84 -6.72
CA LYS A 36 -17.98 0.57 -5.28
C LYS A 36 -16.70 0.18 -4.58
N VAL A 37 -15.71 -0.33 -5.31
CA VAL A 37 -14.38 -0.67 -4.78
C VAL A 37 -13.31 0.00 -5.64
N LEU A 38 -12.51 0.84 -5.00
CA LEU A 38 -11.34 1.47 -5.61
C LEU A 38 -10.10 0.68 -5.20
N PHE A 39 -9.40 0.12 -6.18
CA PHE A 39 -8.12 -0.55 -5.98
C PHE A 39 -6.96 0.45 -6.18
N LEU A 40 -6.12 0.60 -5.16
CA LEU A 40 -4.96 1.49 -5.14
C LEU A 40 -3.69 0.68 -4.81
N GLU A 41 -2.59 1.03 -5.47
CA GLU A 41 -1.27 0.48 -5.20
C GLU A 41 -0.51 1.44 -4.29
N TYR A 42 0.15 0.93 -3.25
CA TYR A 42 0.96 1.76 -2.35
C TYR A 42 2.09 2.47 -3.12
N GLU A 43 2.72 1.77 -4.05
CA GLU A 43 3.72 2.31 -4.97
C GLU A 43 3.15 3.44 -5.83
N GLY A 44 1.89 3.34 -6.25
CA GLY A 44 1.19 4.41 -6.97
C GLY A 44 0.94 5.64 -6.09
N LEU A 45 0.56 5.44 -4.82
CA LEU A 45 0.43 6.53 -3.85
C LEU A 45 1.75 7.27 -3.63
N LYS A 46 2.89 6.56 -3.72
CA LYS A 46 4.22 7.14 -3.57
C LYS A 46 4.73 7.80 -4.86
N ALA A 47 4.46 7.20 -6.01
CA ALA A 47 4.96 7.67 -7.30
C ALA A 47 4.20 8.89 -7.82
N ASP A 48 2.87 8.92 -7.68
CA ASP A 48 2.03 10.03 -8.14
C ASP A 48 0.90 10.33 -7.15
N PRO A 49 1.21 10.89 -5.96
CA PRO A 49 0.22 11.18 -4.94
C PRO A 49 -0.86 12.18 -5.42
N ASN A 50 -0.54 13.06 -6.38
CA ASN A 50 -1.50 14.04 -6.87
C ASN A 50 -2.63 13.38 -7.67
N ASP A 51 -2.26 12.51 -8.61
CA ASP A 51 -3.23 11.74 -9.39
C ASP A 51 -4.04 10.80 -8.49
N GLN A 52 -3.39 10.11 -7.55
CA GLN A 52 -4.11 9.18 -6.67
C GLN A 52 -5.11 9.88 -5.74
N VAL A 53 -4.79 11.07 -5.20
CA VAL A 53 -5.72 11.83 -4.36
C VAL A 53 -6.91 12.34 -5.18
N LYS A 54 -6.69 12.83 -6.41
CA LYS A 54 -7.78 13.23 -7.31
C LYS A 54 -8.68 12.05 -7.67
N ARG A 55 -8.09 10.92 -8.03
CA ARG A 55 -8.82 9.68 -8.34
C ARG A 55 -9.65 9.18 -7.15
N LEU A 56 -9.11 9.27 -5.93
CA LEU A 56 -9.86 8.95 -4.72
C LEU A 56 -11.03 9.91 -4.51
N ALA A 57 -10.80 11.21 -4.68
CA ALA A 57 -11.83 12.24 -4.53
C ALA A 57 -12.97 12.07 -5.54
N GLU A 58 -12.64 11.78 -6.81
CA GLU A 58 -13.62 11.40 -7.84
C GLU A 58 -14.43 10.18 -7.45
N PHE A 59 -13.75 9.12 -6.98
CA PHE A 59 -14.39 7.86 -6.59
C PHE A 59 -15.40 8.02 -5.44
N ILE A 60 -15.10 8.86 -4.44
CA ILE A 60 -16.04 9.14 -3.34
C ILE A 60 -17.12 10.18 -3.70
N GLY A 61 -17.20 10.61 -4.97
CA GLY A 61 -18.19 11.57 -5.46
C GLY A 61 -17.91 13.01 -5.03
N ARG A 62 -16.63 13.35 -4.77
CA ARG A 62 -16.16 14.68 -4.35
C ARG A 62 -14.98 15.14 -5.20
N PRO A 63 -15.12 15.22 -6.55
CA PRO A 63 -14.03 15.72 -7.39
C PRO A 63 -13.67 17.15 -6.99
N PHE A 64 -12.39 17.48 -7.07
CA PHE A 64 -11.90 18.83 -6.79
C PHE A 64 -12.41 19.82 -7.84
N SER A 65 -12.85 21.00 -7.39
CA SER A 65 -13.22 22.11 -8.27
C SER A 65 -11.98 22.78 -8.88
N GLU A 66 -12.15 23.55 -9.95
CA GLU A 66 -11.02 24.32 -10.52
C GLU A 66 -10.42 25.30 -9.51
N GLU A 67 -11.25 25.90 -8.66
CA GLU A 67 -10.82 26.81 -7.60
C GLU A 67 -9.96 26.09 -6.58
N GLU A 68 -10.35 24.88 -6.15
CA GLU A 68 -9.57 24.06 -5.22
C GLU A 68 -8.23 23.63 -5.84
N LEU A 69 -8.22 23.30 -7.13
CA LEU A 69 -7.00 23.01 -7.87
C LEU A 69 -6.08 24.23 -7.96
N LYS A 70 -6.62 25.42 -8.29
CA LYS A 70 -5.88 26.69 -8.33
C LYS A 70 -5.35 27.10 -6.95
N ALA A 71 -6.09 26.77 -5.88
CA ALA A 71 -5.70 27.01 -4.50
C ALA A 71 -4.74 25.94 -3.93
N ASN A 72 -4.29 24.97 -4.74
CA ASN A 72 -3.36 23.90 -4.34
C ASN A 72 -3.89 23.00 -3.20
N ILE A 73 -5.21 22.88 -3.01
CA ILE A 73 -5.80 22.08 -1.93
C ILE A 73 -5.32 20.62 -1.97
N VAL A 74 -5.12 20.05 -3.16
CA VAL A 74 -4.59 18.69 -3.31
C VAL A 74 -3.20 18.55 -2.69
N GLN A 75 -2.33 19.56 -2.86
CA GLN A 75 -0.98 19.53 -2.28
C GLN A 75 -1.01 19.71 -0.76
N GLU A 76 -1.94 20.52 -0.25
CA GLU A 76 -2.13 20.66 1.19
C GLU A 76 -2.58 19.36 1.84
N ILE A 77 -3.52 18.63 1.21
CA ILE A 77 -3.96 17.30 1.66
C ILE A 77 -2.78 16.32 1.65
N ILE A 78 -2.02 16.25 0.55
CA ILE A 78 -0.84 15.38 0.45
C ILE A 78 0.17 15.69 1.56
N LYS A 79 0.46 16.97 1.80
CA LYS A 79 1.38 17.39 2.86
C LYS A 79 0.84 17.01 4.24
N LEU A 80 -0.43 17.27 4.52
CA LEU A 80 -1.07 16.98 5.80
C LEU A 80 -1.09 15.47 6.10
N CYS A 81 -1.35 14.65 5.09
CA CYS A 81 -1.43 13.19 5.20
C CYS A 81 -0.10 12.49 4.94
N SER A 82 0.98 13.24 4.68
CA SER A 82 2.32 12.67 4.47
C SER A 82 2.80 11.94 5.72
N LEU A 83 3.60 10.89 5.53
CA LEU A 83 4.16 10.12 6.64
C LEU A 83 4.96 11.02 7.59
N ASP A 84 5.74 11.96 7.06
CA ASP A 84 6.52 12.93 7.86
C ASP A 84 5.60 13.82 8.69
N SER A 85 4.53 14.37 8.10
CA SER A 85 3.60 15.22 8.85
C SER A 85 2.84 14.44 9.92
N LEU A 86 2.42 13.21 9.62
CA LEU A 86 1.70 12.36 10.57
C LEU A 86 2.61 11.92 11.72
N LYS A 87 3.85 11.51 11.43
CA LYS A 87 4.84 11.09 12.44
C LYS A 87 5.14 12.21 13.44
N GLU A 88 5.10 13.46 13.00
CA GLU A 88 5.38 14.62 13.86
C GLU A 88 4.22 15.05 14.76
N LYS A 89 3.01 14.52 14.58
CA LYS A 89 1.86 14.83 15.45
C LYS A 89 2.07 14.26 16.85
N GLU A 90 1.78 15.05 17.88
CA GLU A 90 1.94 14.66 19.29
C GLU A 90 1.23 13.35 19.64
N VAL A 91 0.01 13.15 19.11
CA VAL A 91 -0.75 11.90 19.29
C VAL A 91 -0.01 10.69 18.72
N ASN A 92 0.80 10.86 17.69
CA ASN A 92 1.56 9.77 17.07
C ASN A 92 2.93 9.56 17.73
N LYS A 93 3.48 10.58 18.40
CA LYS A 93 4.72 10.46 19.17
C LYS A 93 4.54 9.79 20.53
N SER A 94 3.42 10.07 21.19
CA SER A 94 3.19 9.73 22.61
C SER A 94 1.91 8.94 22.87
N GLY A 95 1.03 8.81 21.89
CA GLY A 95 -0.21 8.05 22.03
C GLY A 95 -0.02 6.55 21.86
N LYS A 96 -1.11 5.82 22.08
CA LYS A 96 -1.18 4.36 22.00
C LYS A 96 -2.27 3.91 21.04
N PHE A 97 -1.96 2.94 20.19
CA PHE A 97 -2.91 2.33 19.25
C PHE A 97 -3.69 1.21 19.95
N TYR A 98 -2.94 0.36 20.66
CA TYR A 98 -3.43 -0.56 21.69
C TYR A 98 -2.65 -0.29 22.97
N ASP A 99 -3.14 -0.78 24.11
CA ASP A 99 -2.46 -0.58 25.41
C ASP A 99 -0.98 -0.97 25.40
N PHE A 100 -0.61 -1.91 24.52
CA PHE A 100 0.73 -2.46 24.31
C PHE A 100 1.43 -2.02 23.01
N VAL A 101 0.83 -1.14 22.20
CA VAL A 101 1.42 -0.64 20.95
C VAL A 101 1.42 0.89 20.94
N ASP A 102 2.60 1.49 20.99
CA ASP A 102 2.76 2.93 20.83
C ASP A 102 2.43 3.36 19.39
N ASN A 103 1.78 4.52 19.22
CA ASN A 103 1.40 5.00 17.90
C ASN A 103 2.61 5.22 16.98
N ASN A 104 3.79 5.53 17.54
CA ASN A 104 5.00 5.77 16.76
C ASN A 104 5.44 4.52 15.97
N ALA A 105 5.06 3.31 16.43
CA ALA A 105 5.39 2.05 15.79
C ALA A 105 4.66 1.89 14.43
N LEU A 106 3.56 2.63 14.22
CA LEU A 106 2.82 2.67 12.95
C LEU A 106 3.58 3.45 11.85
N PHE A 107 4.59 4.25 12.21
CA PHE A 107 5.31 5.15 11.29
C PHE A 107 6.79 4.79 11.18
N ARG A 108 7.09 3.77 10.35
CA ARG A 108 8.45 3.28 10.12
C ARG A 108 9.21 4.16 9.09
N LYS A 109 9.55 3.60 7.90
CA LYS A 109 10.28 4.31 6.83
C LYS A 109 9.35 4.89 5.76
N GLY A 110 8.25 4.21 5.43
CA GLY A 110 7.35 4.65 4.37
C GLY A 110 7.98 4.64 2.96
N GLU A 111 8.97 3.78 2.75
CA GLU A 111 9.75 3.68 1.50
C GLU A 111 9.33 2.45 0.69
N VAL A 112 9.33 2.60 -0.63
CA VAL A 112 9.20 1.46 -1.56
C VAL A 112 10.56 0.77 -1.65
N TRP A 113 10.57 -0.56 -1.84
CA TRP A 113 11.77 -1.39 -2.03
C TRP A 113 12.62 -1.66 -0.79
N ASP A 114 12.22 -1.22 0.40
CA ASP A 114 13.02 -1.45 1.61
C ASP A 114 13.21 -2.95 1.96
N TRP A 115 12.43 -3.86 1.35
CA TRP A 115 12.61 -5.30 1.47
C TRP A 115 14.00 -5.80 1.04
N ILE A 116 14.69 -5.08 0.14
CA ILE A 116 16.05 -5.45 -0.32
C ILE A 116 17.07 -5.49 0.82
N ASN A 117 16.79 -4.78 1.91
CA ASN A 117 17.64 -4.72 3.09
C ASN A 117 17.44 -5.93 4.03
N TYR A 118 16.44 -6.76 3.77
CA TYR A 118 16.02 -7.84 4.68
C TYR A 118 15.92 -9.21 4.00
N LEU A 119 15.52 -9.27 2.73
CA LEU A 119 15.32 -10.53 2.01
C LEU A 119 16.49 -10.82 1.08
N ASN A 120 16.92 -12.09 1.06
CA ASN A 120 17.93 -12.56 0.12
C ASN A 120 17.29 -12.95 -1.24
N PRO A 121 18.09 -13.08 -2.32
CA PRO A 121 17.55 -13.39 -3.65
C PRO A 121 16.76 -14.70 -3.74
N SER A 122 17.09 -15.70 -2.92
CA SER A 122 16.38 -16.99 -2.93
C SER A 122 14.96 -16.86 -2.40
N MET A 123 14.79 -16.16 -1.27
CA MET A 123 13.47 -15.87 -0.68
C MET A 123 12.60 -15.08 -1.65
N VAL A 124 13.18 -14.06 -2.29
CA VAL A 124 12.44 -13.23 -3.24
C VAL A 124 11.98 -14.02 -4.45
N LYS A 125 12.85 -14.90 -4.98
CA LYS A 125 12.53 -15.77 -6.10
C LYS A 125 11.38 -16.73 -5.77
N GLU A 126 11.39 -17.32 -4.57
CA GLU A 126 10.33 -18.19 -4.09
C GLU A 126 8.99 -17.45 -4.03
N LEU A 127 8.96 -16.29 -3.35
CA LEU A 127 7.74 -15.48 -3.21
C LEU A 127 7.16 -15.07 -4.58
N LEU A 128 8.02 -14.60 -5.49
CA LEU A 128 7.56 -14.12 -6.79
C LEU A 128 7.09 -15.24 -7.71
N HIS A 129 7.69 -16.43 -7.65
CA HIS A 129 7.26 -17.54 -8.48
C HIS A 129 5.79 -17.87 -8.24
N ASP A 130 5.38 -18.01 -6.98
CA ASP A 130 4.01 -18.38 -6.62
C ASP A 130 3.03 -17.21 -6.81
N LEU A 131 3.46 -16.00 -6.45
CA LEU A 131 2.62 -14.81 -6.57
C LEU A 131 2.35 -14.46 -8.03
N GLN A 132 3.36 -14.46 -8.90
CA GLN A 132 3.22 -14.09 -10.32
C GLN A 132 2.24 -15.00 -11.07
N GLU A 133 2.29 -16.31 -10.82
CA GLU A 133 1.37 -17.26 -11.45
C GLU A 133 -0.09 -16.99 -11.05
N LYS A 134 -0.34 -16.69 -9.77
CA LYS A 134 -1.68 -16.36 -9.27
C LYS A 134 -2.19 -15.02 -9.82
N LEU A 135 -1.35 -13.98 -9.81
CA LEU A 135 -1.67 -12.66 -10.36
C LEU A 135 -1.96 -12.71 -11.86
N LYS A 136 -1.15 -13.44 -12.63
CA LYS A 136 -1.36 -13.59 -14.07
C LYS A 136 -2.70 -14.23 -14.41
N ARG A 137 -3.14 -15.22 -13.61
CA ARG A 137 -4.45 -15.88 -13.80
C ARG A 137 -5.63 -14.96 -13.49
N SER A 138 -5.47 -14.00 -12.58
CA SER A 138 -6.52 -13.02 -12.25
C SER A 138 -6.55 -11.80 -13.15
N GLY A 139 -5.54 -11.65 -14.03
CA GLY A 139 -5.37 -10.45 -14.85
C GLY A 139 -4.89 -9.23 -14.05
N LEU A 140 -4.52 -9.39 -12.77
CA LEU A 140 -3.92 -8.34 -11.97
C LEU A 140 -2.46 -8.16 -12.38
N SER A 141 -2.11 -6.96 -12.81
CA SER A 141 -0.73 -6.51 -12.97
C SER A 141 -0.55 -5.21 -12.21
N PHE A 142 0.47 -5.14 -11.38
CA PHE A 142 0.83 -3.91 -10.70
C PHE A 142 1.44 -2.92 -11.69
N LYS A 143 0.87 -1.73 -11.78
CA LYS A 143 1.31 -0.68 -12.71
C LYS A 143 2.59 0.00 -12.24
N TYR A 144 2.71 0.21 -10.92
CA TYR A 144 3.81 0.96 -10.31
C TYR A 144 4.92 0.06 -9.78
N TYR A 145 4.64 -1.23 -9.65
CA TYR A 145 5.64 -2.25 -9.32
C TYR A 145 6.16 -2.89 -10.62
N GLN A 146 7.08 -2.20 -11.29
CA GLN A 146 7.74 -2.76 -12.47
C GLN A 146 8.95 -3.62 -12.04
N GLN A 147 8.95 -4.87 -12.48
CA GLN A 147 9.93 -5.91 -12.16
C GLN A 147 11.30 -5.68 -12.84
N HIS A 148 11.76 -4.44 -12.99
CA HIS A 148 13.01 -4.12 -13.72
C HIS A 148 14.31 -4.57 -13.03
N TYR A 149 14.22 -5.39 -11.98
CA TYR A 149 15.38 -5.84 -11.21
C TYR A 149 15.31 -7.33 -10.83
N PHE A 150 15.05 -8.18 -11.83
CA PHE A 150 15.58 -9.54 -11.91
C PHE A 150 16.37 -9.72 -13.19
#